data_AF-A0A382H9A9-F1
#
_entry.id   AF-A0A382H9A9-F1
#
_cell.length_a   1.000
_cell.length_b   1.000
_cell.length_c   1.000
_cell.angle_alpha   90.00
_cell.angle_beta   90.00
_cell.angle_gamma   90.00
#
_symmetry.space_group_name_H-M   'P 1'
#
loop_
_entity.id
_entity.type
_entity.pdbx_description
1 polymer ?
#
loop_
_entity_poly.entity_id
_entity_poly.type
_entity_poly.pdbx_seq_one_letter_code
_entity_poly.pdbx_strand_id
1 'polypeptide(L)'
;MALGDDALILGQKLSQWAYKGPFLEEDIALSNISLDLFGRANLLLEYAATLRGKGMTADNLAFKRNERQFLNHILSEQPNGNFADTIVRQFFLDAFYKLFLRKLTESKDDQLSAVAQKTVKETTYHLRHS
;
A
#
# COMPACT_ATOMS: atom_id res chain seq x y z
N MET A 1 0.36 2.02 -11.76
CA MET A 1 -0.87 1.26 -11.44
C MET A 1 -0.59 0.17 -10.42
N ALA A 2 0.17 -0.89 -10.75
CA ALA A 2 0.46 -2.00 -9.82
C ALA A 2 0.87 -1.55 -8.40
N LEU A 3 1.83 -0.64 -8.28
CA LEU A 3 2.27 -0.11 -6.97
C LEU A 3 1.15 0.58 -6.16
N GLY A 4 0.20 1.22 -6.83
CA GLY A 4 -0.96 1.84 -6.19
C GLY A 4 -2.00 0.81 -5.79
N ASP A 5 -2.21 -0.21 -6.64
CA ASP A 5 -3.11 -1.33 -6.36
C ASP A 5 -2.64 -2.14 -5.16
N ASP A 6 -1.33 -2.42 -5.07
CA ASP A 6 -0.72 -3.08 -3.93
C ASP A 6 -1.04 -2.37 -2.61
N ALA A 7 -0.79 -1.06 -2.58
CA ALA A 7 -1.01 -0.24 -1.40
C ALA A 7 -2.50 -0.12 -1.05
N LEU A 8 -3.36 0.02 -2.07
CA LEU A 8 -4.82 0.09 -1.89
C LEU A 8 -5.38 -1.20 -1.29
N ILE A 9 -5.01 -2.34 -1.86
CA ILE A 9 -5.52 -3.64 -1.43
C ILE A 9 -4.96 -4.01 -0.05
N LEU A 10 -3.66 -3.82 0.19
CA LEU A 10 -3.07 -4.09 1.50
C LEU A 10 -3.66 -3.16 2.57
N GLY A 11 -3.81 -1.87 2.28
CA GLY A 11 -4.48 -0.91 3.17
C GLY A 11 -5.90 -1.37 3.51
N GLN A 12 -6.66 -1.83 2.51
CA GLN A 12 -8.00 -2.39 2.75
C GLN A 12 -7.99 -3.65 3.62
N LYS A 13 -6.98 -4.52 3.51
CA LYS A 13 -6.84 -5.67 4.40
C LYS A 13 -6.56 -5.25 5.83
N LEU A 14 -5.66 -4.29 6.04
CA LEU A 14 -5.33 -3.81 7.39
C LEU A 14 -6.50 -3.06 8.04
N SER A 15 -7.28 -2.28 7.29
CA SER A 15 -8.44 -1.57 7.83
C SER A 15 -9.51 -2.51 8.42
N GLN A 16 -9.56 -3.76 7.98
CA GLN A 16 -10.48 -4.78 8.51
C GLN A 16 -10.13 -5.25 9.93
N TRP A 17 -8.91 -4.95 10.41
CA TRP A 17 -8.47 -5.17 11.78
C TRP A 17 -8.91 -4.09 12.75
N ALA A 18 -9.42 -2.94 12.26
CA ALA A 18 -10.01 -1.91 13.12
C ALA A 18 -10.93 -2.58 14.15
N TYR A 19 -10.81 -2.21 15.43
CA TYR A 19 -11.52 -2.77 16.60
C TYR A 19 -11.31 -4.27 16.89
N LYS A 20 -10.49 -4.98 16.11
CA LYS A 20 -10.26 -6.44 16.22
C LYS A 20 -8.83 -6.80 16.59
N GLY A 21 -7.93 -5.82 16.71
CA GLY A 21 -6.55 -6.07 17.13
C GLY A 21 -6.48 -6.84 18.44
N PRO A 22 -5.43 -7.66 18.67
CA PRO A 22 -5.29 -8.45 19.90
C PRO A 22 -5.22 -7.58 21.16
N PHE A 23 -4.72 -6.34 21.02
CA PHE A 23 -4.74 -5.28 22.02
C PHE A 23 -4.75 -3.91 21.33
N LEU A 24 -5.01 -2.84 22.09
CA LEU A 24 -5.25 -1.49 21.57
C LEU A 24 -4.08 -0.96 20.74
N GLU A 25 -2.86 -1.24 21.18
CA GLU A 25 -1.65 -0.77 20.52
C GLU A 25 -1.49 -1.37 19.11
N GLU A 26 -1.87 -2.64 18.91
CA GLU A 26 -1.87 -3.26 17.59
C GLU A 26 -2.98 -2.73 16.70
N ASP A 27 -4.16 -2.44 17.27
CA ASP A 27 -5.25 -1.83 16.52
C ASP A 27 -4.84 -0.43 15.98
N ILE A 28 -4.19 0.36 16.84
CA ILE A 28 -3.63 1.66 16.46
C ILE A 28 -2.50 1.51 15.43
N ALA A 29 -1.60 0.55 15.63
CA ALA A 29 -0.47 0.33 14.73
C ALA A 29 -0.95 -0.07 13.32
N LEU A 30 -1.82 -1.08 13.21
CA LEU A 30 -2.35 -1.53 11.93
C LEU A 30 -3.21 -0.45 11.26
N SER A 31 -3.95 0.35 12.03
CA SER A 31 -4.72 1.49 11.49
C SER A 31 -3.80 2.58 10.92
N ASN A 32 -2.68 2.88 11.58
CA ASN A 32 -1.69 3.84 11.08
C ASN A 32 -1.00 3.33 9.81
N ILE A 33 -0.60 2.06 9.77
CA ILE A 33 -0.01 1.44 8.57
C ILE A 33 -1.03 1.47 7.43
N SER A 34 -2.29 1.13 7.70
CA SER A 34 -3.38 1.22 6.73
C SER A 34 -3.52 2.63 6.15
N LEU A 35 -3.43 3.66 7.00
CA LEU A 35 -3.55 5.06 6.57
C LEU A 35 -2.38 5.49 5.67
N ASP A 36 -1.15 5.13 6.04
CA ASP A 36 0.04 5.38 5.21
C ASP A 36 -0.09 4.70 3.84
N LEU A 37 -0.56 3.45 3.81
CA LEU A 37 -0.80 2.69 2.58
C LEU A 37 -1.88 3.35 1.71
N PHE A 38 -2.97 3.85 2.28
CA PHE A 38 -3.96 4.61 1.51
C PHE A 38 -3.39 5.93 0.99
N GLY A 39 -2.56 6.62 1.76
CA GLY A 39 -1.86 7.82 1.31
C GLY A 39 -0.95 7.53 0.12
N ARG A 40 -0.17 6.45 0.19
CA ARG A 40 0.67 5.96 -0.91
C ARG A 40 -0.15 5.56 -2.14
N ALA A 41 -1.26 4.84 -1.94
CA ALA A 41 -2.17 4.42 -3.01
C ALA A 41 -2.73 5.63 -3.74
N ASN A 42 -3.20 6.64 -3.01
CA ASN A 42 -3.75 7.86 -3.60
C ASN A 42 -2.71 8.56 -4.49
N LEU A 43 -1.49 8.82 -3.98
CA LEU A 43 -0.43 9.45 -4.76
C LEU A 43 -0.11 8.69 -6.07
N LEU A 44 -0.02 7.36 -6.00
CA LEU A 44 0.31 6.52 -7.15
C LEU A 44 -0.84 6.39 -8.15
N LEU A 45 -2.08 6.36 -7.67
CA LEU A 45 -3.26 6.28 -8.53
C LEU A 45 -3.60 7.62 -9.17
N GLU A 46 -3.41 8.74 -8.47
CA GLU A 46 -3.49 10.08 -9.05
C GLU A 46 -2.48 10.21 -10.21
N TYR A 47 -1.22 9.85 -9.98
CA TYR A 47 -0.21 9.89 -11.03
C TYR A 47 -0.54 8.94 -12.21
N ALA A 48 -1.02 7.72 -11.91
CA ALA A 48 -1.47 6.81 -12.96
C ALA A 48 -2.66 7.37 -13.76
N ALA A 49 -3.57 8.11 -13.11
CA ALA A 49 -4.70 8.75 -13.75
C ALA A 49 -4.25 9.90 -14.66
N THR A 50 -3.28 10.73 -14.25
CA THR A 50 -2.72 11.78 -15.11
C THR A 50 -2.08 11.20 -16.37
N LEU A 51 -1.38 10.07 -16.25
CA LEU A 51 -0.77 9.38 -17.41
C LEU A 51 -1.81 8.76 -18.36
N ARG A 52 -2.95 8.30 -17.86
CA ARG A 52 -4.06 7.80 -18.70
C ARG A 52 -4.83 8.91 -19.42
N GLY A 53 -4.88 10.10 -18.80
CA GLY A 53 -5.62 11.25 -19.32
C GLY A 53 -7.13 11.04 -19.37
N LYS A 54 -7.81 11.80 -20.24
CA LYS A 54 -9.27 11.69 -20.52
C LYS A 54 -10.18 11.87 -19.28
N GLY A 55 -9.77 12.71 -18.34
CA GLY A 55 -10.55 12.97 -17.12
C GLY A 55 -10.59 11.79 -16.14
N MET A 56 -9.70 10.80 -16.29
CA MET A 56 -9.54 9.73 -15.31
C MET A 56 -9.10 10.31 -13.96
N THR A 57 -9.68 9.81 -12.87
CA THR A 57 -9.28 10.16 -11.50
C THR A 57 -8.77 8.95 -10.73
N ALA A 58 -8.10 9.18 -9.59
CA ALA A 58 -7.71 8.12 -8.68
C ALA A 58 -8.92 7.29 -8.22
N ASP A 59 -10.05 7.94 -7.92
CA ASP A 59 -11.31 7.25 -7.57
C ASP A 59 -11.84 6.35 -8.68
N ASN A 60 -11.72 6.77 -9.95
CA ASN A 60 -12.11 5.91 -11.05
C ASN A 60 -11.24 4.66 -11.11
N LEU A 61 -9.94 4.80 -10.87
CA LEU A 61 -9.04 3.65 -10.79
C LEU A 61 -9.30 2.80 -9.54
N ALA A 62 -9.61 3.39 -8.38
CA ALA A 62 -9.85 2.62 -7.16
C ALA A 62 -11.18 1.85 -7.20
N PHE A 63 -12.26 2.47 -7.69
CA PHE A 63 -13.62 1.97 -7.48
C PHE A 63 -14.35 1.50 -8.72
N LYS A 64 -13.89 1.85 -9.94
CA LYS A 64 -14.60 1.50 -11.19
C LYS A 64 -13.91 0.41 -12.02
N ARG A 65 -12.85 -0.19 -11.49
CA ARG A 65 -12.17 -1.34 -12.09
C ARG A 65 -12.73 -2.65 -11.52
N ASN A 66 -12.86 -3.67 -12.36
CA ASN A 66 -13.11 -5.04 -11.91
C ASN A 66 -11.81 -5.75 -11.52
N GLU A 67 -11.93 -6.92 -10.92
CA GLU A 67 -10.81 -7.72 -10.40
C GLU A 67 -9.76 -8.06 -11.47
N ARG A 68 -10.17 -8.25 -12.73
CA ARG A 68 -9.24 -8.53 -13.84
C ARG A 68 -8.39 -7.33 -14.26
N GLN A 69 -8.74 -6.13 -13.78
CA GLN A 69 -8.04 -4.88 -14.06
C GLN A 69 -7.15 -4.43 -12.90
N PHE A 70 -7.17 -5.13 -11.77
CA PHE A 70 -6.26 -4.91 -10.66
C PHE A 70 -4.93 -5.65 -10.90
N LEU A 71 -3.83 -4.99 -10.55
CA LEU A 71 -2.47 -5.45 -10.81
C LEU A 71 -1.65 -5.59 -9.51
N ASN A 72 -2.32 -5.75 -8.37
CA ASN A 72 -1.64 -6.02 -7.10
C ASN A 72 -1.00 -7.42 -7.10
N HIS A 73 0.02 -7.60 -6.28
CA HIS A 73 0.56 -8.91 -5.96
C HIS A 73 -0.51 -9.74 -5.25
N ILE A 74 -0.51 -11.05 -5.54
CA ILE A 74 -1.41 -12.03 -4.91
C ILE A 74 -1.21 -12.05 -3.38
N LEU A 75 0.01 -11.75 -2.91
CA LEU A 75 0.30 -11.67 -1.48
C LEU A 75 -0.50 -10.55 -0.79
N SER A 76 -0.69 -9.40 -1.45
CA SER A 76 -1.41 -8.24 -0.90
C SER A 76 -2.90 -8.53 -0.66
N GLU A 77 -3.50 -9.44 -1.45
CA GLU A 77 -4.94 -9.75 -1.39
C GLU A 77 -5.28 -10.95 -0.50
N GLN A 78 -4.29 -11.62 0.10
CA GLN A 78 -4.57 -12.74 0.99
C GLN A 78 -5.49 -12.34 2.15
N PRO A 79 -6.39 -13.22 2.62
CA PRO A 79 -7.19 -12.98 3.82
C PRO A 79 -6.32 -12.66 5.03
N ASN A 80 -6.86 -11.93 6.03
CA ASN A 80 -6.10 -11.61 7.24
C ASN A 80 -5.77 -12.83 8.10
N GLY A 81 -6.65 -13.84 8.13
CA GLY A 81 -6.45 -15.03 8.96
C GLY A 81 -6.39 -14.68 10.45
N ASN A 82 -5.51 -15.35 11.18
CA ASN A 82 -5.13 -14.95 12.53
C ASN A 82 -4.10 -13.79 12.49
N PHE A 83 -3.76 -13.23 13.65
CA PHE A 83 -2.84 -12.10 13.72
C PHE A 83 -1.45 -12.43 13.15
N ALA A 84 -0.93 -13.64 13.35
CA ALA A 84 0.36 -14.06 12.79
C ALA A 84 0.32 -14.15 11.25
N ASP A 85 -0.78 -14.61 10.65
CA ASP A 85 -0.93 -14.63 9.19
C ASP A 85 -0.83 -13.20 8.61
N THR A 86 -1.46 -12.24 9.29
CA THR A 86 -1.37 -10.81 8.94
C THR A 86 0.05 -10.27 9.07
N ILE A 87 0.74 -10.54 10.18
CA ILE A 87 2.10 -10.05 10.42
C ILE A 87 3.09 -10.65 9.42
N VAL A 88 3.00 -11.94 9.11
CA VAL A 88 3.88 -12.59 8.11
C VAL A 88 3.68 -11.96 6.72
N ARG A 89 2.43 -11.74 6.30
CA ARG A 89 2.12 -11.04 5.04
C ARG A 89 2.72 -9.63 5.04
N GLN A 90 2.55 -8.91 6.15
CA GLN A 90 3.03 -7.54 6.32
C GLN A 90 4.56 -7.48 6.25
N PHE A 91 5.27 -8.34 6.99
CA PHE A 91 6.73 -8.42 7.01
C PHE A 91 7.32 -8.66 5.61
N PHE A 92 6.77 -9.61 4.85
CA PHE A 92 7.26 -9.89 3.50
C PHE A 92 7.07 -8.69 2.55
N LEU A 93 5.92 -8.02 2.61
CA LEU A 93 5.64 -6.85 1.78
C LEU A 93 6.48 -5.65 2.22
N ASP A 94 6.65 -5.41 3.51
CA ASP A 94 7.46 -4.31 4.05
C ASP A 94 8.95 -4.48 3.72
N ALA A 95 9.47 -5.69 3.87
CA ALA A 95 10.86 -6.00 3.53
C ALA A 95 11.11 -5.78 2.03
N PHE A 96 10.21 -6.26 1.18
CA PHE A 96 10.25 -6.01 -0.26
C PHE A 96 10.17 -4.52 -0.58
N TYR A 97 9.15 -3.81 -0.08
CA TYR A 97 8.94 -2.40 -0.42
C TYR A 97 10.01 -1.49 0.14
N LYS A 98 10.61 -1.79 1.29
CA LYS A 98 11.75 -1.01 1.78
C LYS A 98 12.90 -1.03 0.78
N LEU A 99 13.24 -2.20 0.24
CA LEU A 99 14.32 -2.33 -0.74
C LEU A 99 13.91 -1.73 -2.10
N PHE A 100 12.70 -2.04 -2.55
CA PHE A 100 12.16 -1.57 -3.82
C PHE A 100 12.06 -0.05 -3.85
N LEU A 101 11.45 0.57 -2.83
CA LEU A 101 11.26 2.02 -2.77
C LEU A 101 12.60 2.75 -2.64
N ARG A 102 13.57 2.21 -1.88
CA ARG A 102 14.94 2.76 -1.84
C ARG A 102 15.60 2.80 -3.20
N LYS A 103 15.27 1.88 -4.11
CA LYS A 103 15.72 1.94 -5.50
C LYS A 103 14.85 2.83 -6.37
N LEU A 104 13.56 2.90 -6.09
CA LEU A 104 12.65 3.79 -6.80
C LEU A 104 12.97 5.27 -6.55
N THR A 105 13.61 5.64 -5.43
CA THR A 105 14.11 7.02 -5.22
C THR A 105 15.16 7.44 -6.25
N GLU A 106 15.83 6.48 -6.90
CA GLU A 106 16.82 6.72 -7.96
C GLU A 106 16.17 6.74 -9.36
N SER A 107 14.83 6.68 -9.45
CA SER A 107 14.09 6.70 -10.71
C SER A 107 14.33 8.00 -11.49
N LYS A 108 14.37 7.90 -12.82
CA LYS A 108 14.37 9.05 -13.74
C LYS A 108 13.00 9.73 -13.87
N ASP A 109 11.96 9.07 -13.36
CA ASP A 109 10.63 9.62 -13.24
C ASP A 109 10.52 10.39 -11.92
N ASP A 110 10.46 11.71 -12.01
CA ASP A 110 10.47 12.61 -10.85
C ASP A 110 9.29 12.36 -9.90
N GLN A 111 8.11 12.01 -10.43
CA GLN A 111 6.92 11.75 -9.61
C GLN A 111 7.08 10.45 -8.84
N LEU A 112 7.54 9.38 -9.51
CA LEU A 112 7.82 8.11 -8.83
C LEU A 112 8.94 8.24 -7.80
N SER A 113 9.99 9.00 -8.11
CA SER A 113 11.08 9.29 -7.17
C SER A 113 10.57 10.05 -5.95
N ALA A 114 9.77 11.11 -6.13
CA ALA A 114 9.21 11.90 -5.05
C ALA A 114 8.29 11.07 -4.14
N VAL A 115 7.39 10.26 -4.72
CA VAL A 115 6.54 9.35 -3.94
C VAL A 115 7.39 8.35 -3.15
N ALA A 116 8.41 7.76 -3.78
CA ALA A 116 9.30 6.83 -3.09
C ALA A 116 10.04 7.49 -1.92
N GLN A 117 10.57 8.70 -2.08
CA GLN A 117 11.28 9.42 -1.02
C GLN A 117 10.40 9.69 0.19
N LYS A 118 9.11 9.99 -0.03
CA LYS A 118 8.12 10.13 1.03
C LYS A 118 7.89 8.79 1.73
N THR A 119 7.54 7.76 0.96
CA THR A 119 7.06 6.47 1.49
C THR A 119 8.16 5.61 2.13
N VAL A 120 9.44 5.76 1.76
CA VAL A 120 10.54 4.97 2.37
C VAL A 120 10.59 5.12 3.89
N LYS A 121 10.26 6.30 4.43
CA LYS A 121 10.22 6.54 5.88
C LYS A 121 9.09 5.75 6.54
N GLU A 122 7.89 5.82 5.97
CA GLU A 122 6.70 5.07 6.41
C GLU A 122 6.99 3.56 6.39
N THR A 123 7.46 3.02 5.26
CA THR A 123 7.77 1.59 5.13
C THR A 123 8.91 1.12 6.06
N THR A 124 9.84 2.01 6.43
CA THR A 124 10.86 1.68 7.44
C THR A 124 10.24 1.50 8.82
N TYR A 125 9.21 2.27 9.15
CA TYR A 125 8.42 2.08 10.38
C TYR A 125 7.59 0.79 10.29
N HIS A 126 6.94 0.53 9.16
CA HIS A 126 6.16 -0.69 8.94
C HIS A 126 7.01 -1.95 9.14
N LEU A 127 8.19 -2.02 8.52
CA LEU A 127 9.12 -3.16 8.68
C LEU A 127 9.66 -3.32 10.11
N ARG A 128 9.73 -2.25 10.90
CA ARG A 128 10.15 -2.36 12.30
C ARG A 128 9.06 -2.99 13.16
N HIS A 129 7.81 -2.80 12.77
CA HIS A 129 6.64 -3.29 13.47
C HIS A 129 6.31 -4.73 13.10
N SER A 130 6.36 -5.08 11.81
CA SER A 130 6.11 -6.42 11.29
C SER A 130 7.24 -7.41 11.55
#